data_AF-A0AAF0E7S3-F1
#
_entry.id   AF-A0AAF0E7S3-F1
#
_cell.length_a   1.000
_cell.length_b   1.000
_cell.length_c   1.000
_cell.angle_alpha   90.00
_cell.angle_beta   90.00
_cell.angle_gamma   90.00
#
_symmetry.space_group_name_H-M   'P 1'
#
loop_
_entity.id
_entity.type
_entity.pdbx_description
1 polymer ?
#
loop_
_entity_poly.entity_id
_entity_poly.type
_entity_poly.pdbx_seq_one_letter_code
_entity_poly.pdbx_strand_id
1 'polypeptide(L)'
;MALRAVRPLAPLLAHSVASPASGCLGKQRQGHPVVHTVLELAYLVQASIPGSSQYPDTVQALAALARDATRARDLARAADMLGSMAELPRHAACRTDDPSLLDALKRGLFDLAAETRIKAGHTMHPALAIASVYDRVRASGIELPHGAMASIVGSMARVLPSEPLLAVLEALRADFLAQPRGDTSAVCAFLVAYGRAGHPERGEALLAAYAGRGPTCRQLALQHKHAAPHAATYLIKSRARRSGRVPLDVPLGAWCTHAAVWNSLIRARTAAGDLAAAHLWLERYRLLVHVDVDNRPARTASPYLTLMHACSSAQGIRALFVQSSGTMRRMLRRMAYAAEAPYRTAAVHAVLRMVHADKVVPGVAMLNFLTSFEAGRGRVASAAAFARQALALPHAPKRFRVHSTTYAALFMLYGAAAAGSAAPVEVAPLGDGTGAEAGAAPLLARLQTPRALLRSCLACVDALDAPVRARFVARHGTALLNSALAALLACRDYPAALVALRALRAHGVAPDVYTHACVWESIPLHGGLDEALGRAVEAQAGALRAAPGLPAWADALARSTSTGAALVAEAAGHETLRGHYERV
;
A
#
# COMPACT_ATOMS: atom_id res chain seq x y z
N MET A 1 7.40 14.01 24.27
CA MET A 1 7.20 12.62 24.78
C MET A 1 7.46 11.60 23.68
N ALA A 2 7.04 11.86 22.44
CA ALA A 2 7.36 11.02 21.29
C ALA A 2 8.88 10.91 21.05
N LEU A 3 9.63 12.00 21.27
CA LEU A 3 11.10 11.96 21.23
C LEU A 3 11.70 11.02 22.28
N ARG A 4 11.11 10.91 23.48
CA ARG A 4 11.61 9.99 24.52
C ARG A 4 11.44 8.52 24.11
N ALA A 5 10.43 8.20 23.31
CA ALA A 5 10.23 6.86 22.76
C ALA A 5 11.17 6.53 21.58
N VAL A 6 11.54 7.53 20.77
CA VAL A 6 12.39 7.35 19.57
C VAL A 6 13.90 7.48 19.90
N ARG A 7 14.28 8.32 20.86
CA ARG A 7 15.68 8.65 21.22
C ARG A 7 16.54 7.43 21.63
N PRO A 8 16.03 6.40 22.33
CA PRO A 8 16.82 5.20 22.64
C PRO A 8 17.25 4.42 21.38
N LEU A 9 16.59 4.63 20.25
CA LEU A 9 16.84 3.94 18.99
C LEU A 9 17.79 4.70 18.07
N ALA A 10 18.18 5.93 18.42
CA ALA A 10 19.11 6.72 17.64
C ALA A 10 20.42 5.97 17.30
N PRO A 11 21.01 5.15 18.21
CA PRO A 11 22.19 4.34 17.88
C PRO A 11 21.89 3.22 16.87
N LEU A 12 20.74 2.54 17.01
CA LEU A 12 20.30 1.44 16.13
C LEU A 12 19.91 1.93 14.74
N LEU A 13 19.30 3.13 14.65
CA LEU A 13 18.97 3.79 13.39
C LEU A 13 20.21 4.42 12.72
N ALA A 14 21.24 4.78 13.50
CA ALA A 14 22.52 5.28 12.99
C ALA A 14 23.43 4.16 12.44
N HIS A 15 23.29 2.92 12.90
CA HIS A 15 24.07 1.78 12.40
C HIS A 15 23.76 1.39 10.94
N SER A 16 22.67 1.89 10.35
CA SER A 16 22.43 1.76 8.90
C SER A 16 23.19 2.80 8.05
N VAL A 17 23.99 3.68 8.67
CA VAL A 17 24.64 4.85 8.02
C VAL A 17 26.18 4.83 8.16
N ALA A 18 26.80 3.81 8.76
CA ALA A 18 28.27 3.70 8.82
C ALA A 18 28.82 3.10 7.51
N SER A 19 29.73 3.74 6.76
CA SER A 19 31.13 4.09 7.11
C SER A 19 31.76 5.05 6.05
N PRO A 20 32.97 5.61 6.21
CA PRO A 20 33.50 6.38 7.33
C PRO A 20 33.90 7.82 6.91
N ALA A 21 33.60 8.79 7.76
CA ALA A 21 34.47 9.93 8.01
C ALA A 21 34.18 10.42 9.43
N SER A 22 35.09 10.10 10.33
CA SER A 22 35.07 10.52 11.72
C SER A 22 35.25 12.04 11.83
N GLY A 23 34.46 12.67 12.68
CA GLY A 23 34.74 14.00 13.22
C GLY A 23 33.47 14.75 13.57
N CYS A 24 33.37 15.19 14.82
CA CYS A 24 32.36 16.13 15.34
C CYS A 24 31.04 15.53 15.87
N LEU A 25 31.13 14.76 16.96
CA LEU A 25 30.09 14.75 18.00
C LEU A 25 30.65 15.48 19.22
N GLY A 26 30.48 16.81 19.24
CA GLY A 26 31.01 17.65 20.31
C GLY A 26 30.83 19.14 20.10
N LYS A 27 29.66 19.61 19.61
CA LYS A 27 29.25 21.00 19.81
C LYS A 27 27.76 21.06 20.14
N GLN A 28 27.48 21.69 21.27
CA GLN A 28 26.16 22.04 21.74
C GLN A 28 25.40 22.84 20.67
N ARG A 29 24.08 22.62 20.65
CA ARG A 29 23.07 23.31 19.84
C ARG A 29 23.18 24.83 20.01
N GLN A 30 23.83 25.51 19.08
CA GLN A 30 23.49 26.89 18.75
C GLN A 30 22.46 26.83 17.62
N GLY A 31 21.30 27.46 17.83
CA GLY A 31 20.28 27.60 16.79
C GLY A 31 20.89 28.19 15.53
N HIS A 32 20.50 27.68 14.35
CA HIS A 32 21.06 28.13 13.08
C HIS A 32 20.80 29.65 12.92
N PRO A 33 21.83 30.47 12.65
CA PRO A 33 21.71 31.94 12.65
C PRO A 33 20.60 32.44 11.72
N VAL A 34 20.36 31.76 10.59
CA VAL A 34 19.30 32.10 9.63
C VAL A 34 17.90 32.04 10.23
N VAL A 35 17.60 31.07 11.10
CA VAL A 35 16.26 30.96 11.73
C VAL A 35 16.08 32.06 12.76
N HIS A 36 17.12 32.34 13.54
CA HIS A 36 17.13 33.44 14.50
C HIS A 36 17.00 34.78 13.77
N THR A 37 17.70 34.98 12.65
CA THR A 37 17.59 36.18 11.82
C THR A 37 16.23 36.33 11.15
N VAL A 38 15.59 35.25 10.68
CA VAL A 38 14.22 35.32 10.12
C VAL A 38 13.19 35.65 11.21
N LEU A 39 13.33 35.07 12.41
CA LEU A 39 12.47 35.38 13.55
C LEU A 39 12.72 36.80 14.09
N GLU A 40 13.98 37.25 14.13
CA GLU A 40 14.36 38.61 14.51
C GLU A 40 13.90 39.63 13.48
N LEU A 41 13.99 39.34 12.18
CA LEU A 41 13.46 40.21 11.13
C LEU A 41 11.94 40.26 11.17
N ALA A 42 11.26 39.14 11.37
CA ALA A 42 9.81 39.12 11.58
C ALA A 42 9.42 39.94 12.82
N TYR A 43 10.16 39.81 13.91
CA TYR A 43 9.97 40.56 15.15
C TYR A 43 10.24 42.07 14.97
N LEU A 44 11.31 42.44 14.25
CA LEU A 44 11.65 43.83 13.95
C LEU A 44 10.61 44.48 13.04
N VAL A 45 10.11 43.76 12.04
CA VAL A 45 9.01 44.23 11.18
C VAL A 45 7.71 44.39 11.98
N GLN A 46 7.43 43.46 12.91
CA GLN A 46 6.26 43.48 13.79
C GLN A 46 6.29 44.63 14.81
N ALA A 47 7.46 44.97 15.36
CA ALA A 47 7.64 46.11 16.25
C ALA A 47 7.52 47.46 15.54
N SER A 48 7.71 47.48 14.21
CA SER A 48 7.77 48.71 13.42
C SER A 48 6.44 49.16 12.82
N ILE A 49 5.40 48.31 12.83
CA ILE A 49 4.10 48.62 12.20
C ILE A 49 2.94 48.24 13.15
N PRO A 50 2.48 49.16 14.01
CA PRO A 50 1.31 48.94 14.83
C PRO A 50 0.06 48.89 13.92
N GLY A 51 -0.59 47.73 13.85
CA GLY A 51 -1.92 47.59 13.24
C GLY A 51 -2.00 47.01 11.82
N SER A 52 -0.90 46.54 11.22
CA SER A 52 -1.00 45.79 9.96
C SER A 52 -1.26 44.29 10.25
N SER A 53 -2.38 43.78 9.75
CA SER A 53 -2.78 42.37 9.82
C SER A 53 -2.02 41.46 8.85
N GLN A 54 -0.88 41.91 8.31
CA GLN A 54 -0.10 41.17 7.32
C GLN A 54 0.90 40.20 8.00
N TYR A 55 0.33 39.20 8.67
CA TYR A 55 1.02 38.00 9.15
C TYR A 55 1.24 36.84 8.13
N PRO A 56 0.68 36.82 6.89
CA PRO A 56 0.76 35.62 6.04
C PRO A 56 2.17 35.33 5.47
N ASP A 57 3.12 36.27 5.53
CA ASP A 57 4.42 36.10 4.88
C ASP A 57 5.40 35.22 5.66
N THR A 58 5.43 35.26 7.00
CA THR A 58 6.41 34.48 7.78
C THR A 58 6.09 32.98 7.77
N VAL A 59 4.82 32.62 7.91
CA VAL A 59 4.36 31.22 7.82
C VAL A 59 4.67 30.65 6.43
N GLN A 60 4.38 31.41 5.37
CA GLN A 60 4.63 30.98 3.99
C GLN A 60 6.13 30.88 3.67
N ALA A 61 6.94 31.82 4.16
CA ALA A 61 8.40 31.80 3.98
C ALA A 61 9.04 30.58 4.63
N LEU A 62 8.71 30.30 5.91
CA LEU A 62 9.21 29.11 6.60
C LEU A 62 8.70 27.82 5.94
N ALA A 63 7.46 27.80 5.46
CA ALA A 63 6.91 26.66 4.73
C ALA A 63 7.59 26.45 3.36
N ALA A 64 8.00 27.51 2.67
CA ALA A 64 8.79 27.41 1.44
C ALA A 64 10.20 26.85 1.73
N LEU A 65 10.88 27.39 2.74
CA LEU A 65 12.20 26.93 3.16
C LEU A 65 12.19 25.46 3.63
N ALA A 66 11.17 25.06 4.39
CA ALA A 66 11.00 23.67 4.80
C ALA A 66 10.81 22.72 3.61
N ARG A 67 10.05 23.14 2.58
CA ARG A 67 9.86 22.37 1.34
C ARG A 67 11.16 22.25 0.56
N ASP A 68 11.92 23.33 0.44
CA ASP A 68 13.19 23.30 -0.29
C ASP A 68 14.24 22.46 0.45
N ALA A 69 14.30 22.52 1.78
CA ALA A 69 15.13 21.63 2.58
C ALA A 69 14.71 20.15 2.42
N THR A 70 13.40 19.86 2.38
CA THR A 70 12.90 18.51 2.15
C THR A 70 13.29 18.00 0.75
N ARG A 71 13.18 18.83 -0.29
CA ARG A 71 13.61 18.52 -1.66
C ARG A 71 15.12 18.28 -1.75
N ALA A 72 15.90 19.07 -1.01
CA ALA A 72 17.35 18.90 -0.86
C ALA A 72 17.74 17.71 0.03
N ARG A 73 16.75 16.98 0.59
CA ARG A 73 16.90 15.84 1.51
C ARG A 73 17.56 16.17 2.85
N ASP A 74 17.63 17.45 3.21
CA ASP A 74 18.08 17.92 4.51
C ASP A 74 16.92 17.92 5.51
N LEU A 75 16.58 16.73 6.00
CA LEU A 75 15.43 16.52 6.87
C LEU A 75 15.61 17.18 8.24
N ALA A 76 16.84 17.34 8.71
CA ALA A 76 17.14 18.07 9.95
C ALA A 76 16.69 19.54 9.82
N ARG A 77 17.13 20.22 8.75
CA ARG A 77 16.78 21.62 8.49
C ARG A 77 15.29 21.79 8.21
N ALA A 78 14.67 20.87 7.48
CA ALA A 78 13.23 20.90 7.27
C ALA A 78 12.45 20.77 8.60
N ALA A 79 12.87 19.85 9.48
CA ALA A 79 12.27 19.69 10.81
C ALA A 79 12.46 20.92 11.70
N ASP A 80 13.63 21.57 11.64
CA ASP A 80 13.89 22.80 12.38
C ASP A 80 13.04 23.97 11.88
N MET A 81 12.86 24.11 10.56
CA MET A 81 11.98 25.13 9.96
C MET A 81 10.53 24.94 10.39
N LEU A 82 9.99 23.73 10.30
CA LEU A 82 8.64 23.41 10.76
C LEU A 82 8.49 23.53 12.28
N GLY A 83 9.55 23.17 13.01
CA GLY A 83 9.62 23.36 14.46
C GLY A 83 9.57 24.83 14.86
N SER A 84 10.22 25.70 14.11
CA SER A 84 10.21 27.15 14.32
C SER A 84 8.85 27.75 13.95
N MET A 85 8.19 27.24 12.92
CA MET A 85 6.79 27.61 12.62
C MET A 85 5.85 27.31 13.80
N ALA A 86 6.06 26.18 14.49
CA ALA A 86 5.26 25.83 15.65
C ALA A 86 5.49 26.77 16.85
N GLU A 87 6.57 27.55 16.88
CA GLU A 87 6.87 28.52 17.94
C GLU A 87 6.28 29.91 17.66
N LEU A 88 5.86 30.20 16.42
CA LEU A 88 5.28 31.49 16.02
C LEU A 88 4.13 31.98 16.93
N PRO A 89 3.20 31.13 17.42
CA PRO A 89 2.17 31.61 18.34
C PRO A 89 2.69 32.14 19.67
N ARG A 90 3.84 31.63 20.15
CA ARG A 90 4.48 32.12 21.38
C ARG A 90 5.07 33.52 21.22
N HIS A 91 5.38 33.89 19.98
CA HIS A 91 5.90 35.20 19.61
C HIS A 91 4.79 36.15 19.14
N ALA A 92 3.51 35.81 19.35
CA ALA A 92 2.36 36.58 18.87
C ALA A 92 2.38 36.86 17.35
N ALA A 93 3.06 36.01 16.57
CA ALA A 93 3.15 36.12 15.12
C ALA A 93 1.96 35.46 14.41
N CYS A 94 1.21 34.59 15.10
CA CYS A 94 -0.07 34.06 14.65
C CYS A 94 -0.82 33.44 15.83
N ARG A 95 -2.08 33.05 15.65
CA ARG A 95 -2.82 32.28 16.67
C ARG A 95 -2.53 30.78 16.54
N THR A 96 -2.72 30.02 17.61
CA THR A 96 -2.57 28.55 17.59
C THR A 96 -3.59 27.85 16.68
N ASP A 97 -4.73 28.49 16.42
CA ASP A 97 -5.80 28.05 15.55
C ASP A 97 -5.74 28.68 14.13
N ASP A 98 -4.65 29.37 13.78
CA ASP A 98 -4.48 30.02 12.49
C ASP A 98 -4.54 29.00 11.31
N PRO A 99 -5.48 29.13 10.37
CA PRO A 99 -5.63 28.17 9.27
C PRO A 99 -4.40 28.04 8.37
N SER A 100 -3.67 29.13 8.15
CA SER A 100 -2.46 29.13 7.32
C SER A 100 -1.33 28.37 8.01
N LEU A 101 -1.17 28.56 9.33
CA LEU A 101 -0.23 27.80 10.14
C LEU A 101 -0.56 26.29 10.10
N LEU A 102 -1.82 25.94 10.37
CA LEU A 102 -2.26 24.54 10.42
C LEU A 102 -2.12 23.85 9.06
N ASP A 103 -2.45 24.52 7.96
CA ASP A 103 -2.28 23.96 6.61
C ASP A 103 -0.80 23.84 6.23
N ALA A 104 0.02 24.82 6.57
CA ALA A 104 1.46 24.76 6.32
C ALA A 104 2.15 23.63 7.12
N LEU A 105 1.82 23.48 8.41
CA LEU A 105 2.29 22.36 9.24
C LEU A 105 1.79 21.01 8.69
N LYS A 106 0.52 20.92 8.28
CA LYS A 106 -0.05 19.71 7.67
C LYS A 106 0.71 19.32 6.40
N ARG A 107 0.95 20.27 5.48
CA ARG A 107 1.70 20.01 4.24
C ARG A 107 3.15 19.66 4.51
N GLY A 108 3.83 20.40 5.39
CA GLY A 108 5.22 20.12 5.75
C GLY A 108 5.40 18.75 6.41
N LEU A 109 4.51 18.37 7.33
CA LEU A 109 4.49 17.03 7.91
C LEU A 109 4.19 15.95 6.87
N PHE A 110 3.31 16.23 5.90
CA PHE A 110 3.02 15.33 4.78
C PHE A 110 4.25 15.15 3.87
N ASP A 111 5.00 16.22 3.60
CA ASP A 111 6.21 16.18 2.78
C ASP A 111 7.33 15.40 3.49
N LEU A 112 7.54 15.64 4.79
CA LEU A 112 8.45 14.83 5.61
C LEU A 112 8.02 13.35 5.66
N ALA A 113 6.71 13.10 5.76
CA ALA A 113 6.10 11.78 5.72
C ALA A 113 6.27 11.06 4.37
N ALA A 114 6.39 11.80 3.27
CA ALA A 114 6.61 11.22 1.96
C ALA A 114 8.01 10.61 1.81
N GLU A 115 9.00 11.13 2.55
CA GLU A 115 10.36 10.59 2.61
C GLU A 115 10.41 9.33 3.47
N THR A 116 10.07 8.18 2.89
CA THR A 116 9.97 6.90 3.61
C THR A 116 11.19 6.00 3.54
N ARG A 117 12.21 6.37 2.78
CA ARG A 117 13.43 5.56 2.65
C ARG A 117 14.60 6.38 3.15
N ILE A 118 15.40 5.80 4.04
CA ILE A 118 16.73 6.33 4.31
C ILE A 118 17.53 6.13 3.03
N LYS A 119 17.60 7.17 2.20
CA LYS A 119 18.54 7.24 1.09
C LYS A 119 19.88 7.78 1.61
N ALA A 120 20.97 7.40 0.95
CA ALA A 120 22.27 8.03 1.17
C ALA A 120 22.12 9.56 1.03
N GLY A 121 22.63 10.29 2.03
CA GLY A 121 22.59 11.76 2.09
C GLY A 121 21.54 12.39 3.02
N HIS A 122 20.69 11.63 3.72
CA HIS A 122 19.83 12.24 4.74
C HIS A 122 20.64 12.62 6.00
N THR A 123 20.44 13.86 6.46
CA THR A 123 21.02 14.38 7.71
C THR A 123 20.30 13.86 8.96
N MET A 124 19.08 13.34 8.82
CA MET A 124 18.25 12.85 9.92
C MET A 124 17.29 11.76 9.46
N HIS A 125 16.95 10.81 10.34
CA HIS A 125 15.91 9.81 10.07
C HIS A 125 14.52 10.48 9.98
N PRO A 126 13.67 10.16 8.98
CA PRO A 126 12.34 10.78 8.81
C PRO A 126 11.45 10.67 10.05
N ALA A 127 11.44 9.53 10.75
CA ALA A 127 10.72 9.38 12.01
C ALA A 127 11.18 10.36 13.09
N LEU A 128 12.49 10.61 13.19
CA LEU A 128 13.03 11.53 14.19
C LEU A 128 12.68 12.98 13.84
N ALA A 129 12.73 13.34 12.56
CA ALA A 129 12.29 14.64 12.06
C ALA A 129 10.82 14.88 12.41
N ILE A 130 9.93 13.95 12.06
CA ILE A 130 8.49 14.06 12.35
C ILE A 130 8.22 14.11 13.85
N ALA A 131 8.88 13.26 14.66
CA ALA A 131 8.72 13.26 16.12
C ALA A 131 9.20 14.58 16.75
N SER A 132 10.26 15.19 16.20
CA SER A 132 10.79 16.48 16.66
C SER A 132 9.80 17.61 16.41
N VAL A 133 9.23 17.66 15.20
CA VAL A 133 8.19 18.65 14.85
C VAL A 133 6.96 18.44 15.73
N TYR A 134 6.52 17.19 15.92
CA TYR A 134 5.37 16.86 16.75
C TYR A 134 5.54 17.33 18.20
N ASP A 135 6.67 17.02 18.84
CA ASP A 135 6.92 17.42 20.22
C ASP A 135 6.96 18.96 20.38
N ARG A 136 7.45 19.71 19.37
CA ARG A 136 7.40 21.19 19.38
C ARG A 136 5.98 21.73 19.19
N VAL A 137 5.23 21.19 18.23
CA VAL A 137 3.82 21.52 18.00
C VAL A 137 2.99 21.31 19.26
N ARG A 138 3.16 20.16 19.92
CA ARG A 138 2.50 19.86 21.19
C ARG A 138 2.93 20.82 22.30
N ALA A 139 4.22 21.12 22.41
CA ALA A 139 4.72 22.05 23.42
C ALA A 139 4.14 23.47 23.24
N SER A 140 3.82 23.86 22.01
CA SER A 140 3.19 25.14 21.70
C SER A 140 1.66 25.15 21.86
N GLY A 141 1.04 24.05 22.30
CA GLY A 141 -0.41 23.97 22.49
C GLY A 141 -1.20 24.00 21.18
N ILE A 142 -0.58 23.68 20.05
CA ILE A 142 -1.24 23.63 18.74
C ILE A 142 -1.90 22.26 18.58
N GLU A 143 -3.21 22.25 18.32
CA GLU A 143 -3.95 21.02 18.01
C GLU A 143 -3.77 20.66 16.53
N LEU A 144 -3.12 19.51 16.27
CA LEU A 144 -2.91 19.06 14.90
C LEU A 144 -4.21 18.58 14.26
N PRO A 145 -4.51 18.98 13.00
CA PRO A 145 -5.64 18.46 12.25
C PRO A 145 -5.55 16.93 12.08
N HIS A 146 -6.70 16.26 12.04
CA HIS A 146 -6.81 14.81 11.87
C HIS A 146 -6.01 14.27 10.67
N GLY A 147 -5.98 15.00 9.54
CA GLY A 147 -5.19 14.61 8.37
C GLY A 147 -3.67 14.70 8.59
N ALA A 148 -3.19 15.64 9.39
CA ALA A 148 -1.78 15.73 9.77
C ALA A 148 -1.43 14.56 10.72
N MET A 149 -2.28 14.27 11.70
CA MET A 149 -2.13 13.13 12.60
C MET A 149 -2.09 11.81 11.82
N ALA A 150 -2.99 11.62 10.86
CA ALA A 150 -3.01 10.44 9.98
C ALA A 150 -1.69 10.28 9.20
N SER A 151 -1.10 11.38 8.74
CA SER A 151 0.16 11.39 7.99
C SER A 151 1.36 11.04 8.89
N ILE A 152 1.39 11.55 10.12
CA ILE A 152 2.40 11.20 11.13
C ILE A 152 2.31 9.70 11.43
N VAL A 153 1.13 9.23 11.85
CA VAL A 153 0.90 7.83 12.23
C VAL A 153 1.24 6.88 11.09
N GLY A 154 0.75 7.16 9.88
CA GLY A 154 1.01 6.33 8.70
C GLY A 154 2.48 6.30 8.27
N SER A 155 3.25 7.33 8.59
CA SER A 155 4.68 7.40 8.27
C SER A 155 5.52 6.68 9.30
N MET A 156 5.25 6.91 10.58
CA MET A 156 5.85 6.16 11.68
C MET A 156 5.64 4.65 11.48
N ALA A 157 4.42 4.24 11.12
CA ALA A 157 4.09 2.85 10.86
C ALA A 157 4.74 2.23 9.62
N ARG A 158 5.40 3.04 8.76
CA ARG A 158 6.17 2.54 7.61
C ARG A 158 7.65 2.36 7.94
N VAL A 159 8.18 3.11 8.89
CA VAL A 159 9.63 3.22 9.14
C VAL A 159 10.06 2.67 10.50
N LEU A 160 9.17 2.64 11.48
CA LEU A 160 9.48 2.14 12.82
C LEU A 160 9.16 0.64 12.95
N PRO A 161 9.99 -0.12 13.68
CA PRO A 161 9.65 -1.49 14.07
C PRO A 161 8.55 -1.50 15.14
N SER A 162 7.98 -2.69 15.39
CA SER A 162 6.72 -2.85 16.15
C SER A 162 6.73 -2.23 17.56
N GLU A 163 7.75 -2.50 18.37
CA GLU A 163 7.82 -1.98 19.76
C GLU A 163 7.92 -0.45 19.83
N PRO A 164 8.87 0.20 19.12
CA PRO A 164 8.92 1.67 19.03
C PRO A 164 7.65 2.30 18.46
N LEU A 165 7.08 1.67 17.43
CA LEU A 165 5.84 2.12 16.85
C LEU A 165 4.74 2.15 17.91
N LEU A 166 4.60 1.08 18.69
CA LEU A 166 3.60 1.00 19.75
C LEU A 166 3.74 2.11 20.78
N ALA A 167 4.96 2.40 21.25
CA ALA A 167 5.21 3.47 22.21
C ALA A 167 4.84 4.86 21.65
N VAL A 168 5.13 5.10 20.36
CA VAL A 168 4.72 6.34 19.68
C VAL A 168 3.20 6.42 19.55
N LEU A 169 2.54 5.32 19.18
CA LEU A 169 1.08 5.29 19.04
C LEU A 169 0.36 5.58 20.36
N GLU A 170 0.82 5.03 21.49
CA GLU A 170 0.21 5.35 22.79
C GLU A 170 0.39 6.81 23.18
N ALA A 171 1.54 7.42 22.85
CA ALA A 171 1.75 8.85 23.09
C ALA A 171 0.82 9.73 22.24
N LEU A 172 0.63 9.39 20.96
CA LEU A 172 -0.25 10.12 20.04
C LEU A 172 -1.74 9.88 20.33
N ARG A 173 -2.09 8.69 20.84
CA ARG A 173 -3.47 8.30 21.13
C ARG A 173 -4.13 9.22 22.15
N ALA A 174 -3.43 9.59 23.22
CA ALA A 174 -3.96 10.47 24.25
C ALA A 174 -4.33 11.85 23.67
N ASP A 175 -3.44 12.41 22.86
CA ASP A 175 -3.64 13.70 22.20
C ASP A 175 -4.78 13.62 21.17
N PHE A 176 -4.91 12.51 20.43
CA PHE A 176 -6.02 12.27 19.50
C PHE A 176 -7.38 12.16 20.19
N LEU A 177 -7.48 11.43 21.30
CA LEU A 177 -8.75 11.23 22.01
C LEU A 177 -9.22 12.48 22.77
N ALA A 178 -8.31 13.42 23.06
CA ALA A 178 -8.64 14.71 23.64
C ALA A 178 -9.27 15.68 22.62
N GLN A 179 -9.05 15.46 21.31
CA GLN A 179 -9.59 16.33 20.27
C GLN A 179 -11.09 16.11 20.04
N PRO A 180 -11.82 17.15 19.59
CA PRO A 180 -13.19 16.99 19.11
C PRO A 180 -13.27 15.94 18.00
N ARG A 181 -14.36 15.17 17.98
CA ARG A 181 -14.58 14.14 16.95
C ARG A 181 -14.61 14.80 15.56
N GLY A 182 -13.66 14.43 14.71
CA GLY A 182 -13.58 14.92 13.33
C GLY A 182 -13.54 13.82 12.29
N ASP A 183 -12.83 14.05 11.19
CA ASP A 183 -12.65 13.09 10.11
C ASP A 183 -12.02 11.76 10.59
N THR A 184 -12.44 10.66 9.96
CA THR A 184 -12.01 9.29 10.29
C THR A 184 -10.64 8.92 9.74
N SER A 185 -9.95 9.83 9.04
CA SER A 185 -8.60 9.59 8.49
C SER A 185 -7.57 9.22 9.56
N ALA A 186 -7.54 9.93 10.69
CA ALA A 186 -6.66 9.63 11.81
C ALA A 186 -6.99 8.24 12.42
N VAL A 187 -8.27 7.97 12.64
CA VAL A 187 -8.76 6.66 13.14
C VAL A 187 -8.29 5.53 12.23
N CYS A 188 -8.46 5.67 10.91
CA CYS A 188 -7.99 4.70 9.93
C CYS A 188 -6.48 4.46 10.03
N ALA A 189 -5.69 5.54 10.16
CA ALA A 189 -4.24 5.44 10.28
C ALA A 189 -3.83 4.71 11.57
N PHE A 190 -4.44 5.04 12.72
CA PHE A 190 -4.18 4.37 14.00
C PHE A 190 -4.51 2.87 13.92
N LEU A 191 -5.68 2.50 13.40
CA LEU A 191 -6.08 1.10 13.26
C LEU A 191 -5.03 0.29 12.50
N VAL A 192 -4.61 0.79 11.32
CA VAL A 192 -3.61 0.11 10.50
C VAL A 192 -2.24 0.08 11.19
N ALA A 193 -1.83 1.16 11.85
CA ALA A 193 -0.56 1.24 12.56
C ALA A 193 -0.49 0.27 13.74
N TYR A 194 -1.55 0.17 14.54
CA TYR A 194 -1.66 -0.82 15.61
C TYR A 194 -1.62 -2.25 15.07
N GLY A 195 -2.28 -2.52 13.95
CA GLY A 195 -2.18 -3.80 13.27
C GLY A 195 -0.76 -4.15 12.82
N ARG A 196 -0.01 -3.17 12.28
CA ARG A 196 1.41 -3.36 11.92
C ARG A 196 2.32 -3.56 13.12
N ALA A 197 2.00 -2.93 14.26
CA ALA A 197 2.69 -3.17 15.52
C ALA A 197 2.36 -4.55 16.13
N GLY A 198 1.45 -5.34 15.53
CA GLY A 198 1.03 -6.63 16.06
C GLY A 198 -0.03 -6.56 17.17
N HIS A 199 -0.61 -5.38 17.41
CA HIS A 199 -1.56 -5.09 18.49
C HIS A 199 -2.90 -4.51 17.99
N PRO A 200 -3.60 -5.18 17.06
CA PRO A 200 -4.84 -4.67 16.48
C PRO A 200 -5.95 -4.43 17.51
N GLU A 201 -5.97 -5.17 18.62
CA GLU A 201 -6.90 -5.00 19.74
C GLU A 201 -6.82 -3.59 20.37
N ARG A 202 -5.63 -2.98 20.39
CA ARG A 202 -5.47 -1.61 20.90
C ARG A 202 -6.06 -0.58 19.95
N GLY A 203 -5.96 -0.82 18.64
CA GLY A 203 -6.66 -0.01 17.65
C GLY A 203 -8.18 -0.11 17.80
N GLU A 204 -8.70 -1.31 18.06
CA GLU A 204 -10.12 -1.51 18.32
C GLU A 204 -10.57 -0.82 19.62
N ALA A 205 -9.75 -0.86 20.67
CA ALA A 205 -10.01 -0.14 21.92
C ALA A 205 -10.00 1.39 21.72
N LEU A 206 -9.09 1.92 20.90
CA LEU A 206 -9.09 3.32 20.49
C LEU A 206 -10.38 3.68 19.75
N LEU A 207 -10.80 2.84 18.80
CA LEU A 207 -12.05 3.05 18.08
C LEU A 207 -13.28 2.99 19.00
N ALA A 208 -13.30 2.09 19.99
CA ALA A 208 -14.37 2.01 20.97
C ALA A 208 -14.44 3.28 21.84
N ALA A 209 -13.29 3.79 22.30
CA ALA A 209 -13.22 5.06 23.01
C ALA A 209 -13.70 6.23 22.14
N TYR A 210 -13.29 6.24 20.87
CA TYR A 210 -13.70 7.26 19.90
C TYR A 210 -15.21 7.20 19.58
N ALA A 211 -15.78 6.00 19.41
CA ALA A 211 -17.19 5.79 19.09
C ALA A 211 -18.14 6.23 20.22
N GLY A 212 -17.75 5.99 21.48
CA GLY A 212 -18.58 6.26 22.65
C GLY A 212 -19.64 5.19 22.88
N ARG A 213 -20.89 5.60 23.12
CA ARG A 213 -22.02 4.69 23.40
C ARG A 213 -22.86 4.45 22.15
N GLY A 214 -23.37 3.25 22.00
CA GLY A 214 -24.23 2.86 20.89
C GLY A 214 -24.46 1.35 20.84
N PRO A 215 -25.38 0.87 19.99
CA PRO A 215 -25.60 -0.56 19.82
C PRO A 215 -24.36 -1.21 19.18
N THR A 216 -24.09 -2.47 19.49
CA THR A 216 -23.00 -3.20 18.83
C THR A 216 -23.50 -4.08 17.69
N CYS A 217 -22.60 -4.49 16.78
CA CYS A 217 -22.93 -5.45 15.73
C CYS A 217 -23.53 -6.73 16.29
N ARG A 218 -23.10 -7.15 17.47
CA ARG A 218 -23.63 -8.35 18.13
C ARG A 218 -25.06 -8.17 18.62
N GLN A 219 -25.39 -7.02 19.19
CA GLN A 219 -26.77 -6.71 19.59
C GLN A 219 -27.68 -6.72 18.37
N LEU A 220 -27.25 -6.09 17.27
CA LEU A 220 -27.98 -6.12 16.00
C LEU A 220 -28.08 -7.53 15.41
N ALA A 221 -27.04 -8.36 15.51
CA ALA A 221 -27.08 -9.74 15.01
C ALA A 221 -28.14 -10.60 15.72
N LEU A 222 -28.38 -10.33 17.01
CA LEU A 222 -29.42 -11.00 17.80
C LEU A 222 -30.81 -10.51 17.40
N GLN A 223 -30.96 -9.21 17.17
CA GLN A 223 -32.23 -8.57 16.80
C GLN A 223 -32.63 -8.88 15.34
N HIS A 224 -31.66 -8.95 14.43
CA HIS A 224 -31.89 -9.10 12.99
C HIS A 224 -31.36 -10.43 12.44
N LYS A 225 -31.55 -11.52 13.20
CA LYS A 225 -31.07 -12.86 12.82
C LYS A 225 -31.54 -13.30 11.42
N HIS A 226 -32.67 -12.79 10.95
CA HIS A 226 -33.25 -13.11 9.64
C HIS A 226 -32.75 -12.23 8.49
N ALA A 227 -32.21 -11.03 8.75
CA ALA A 227 -31.78 -10.10 7.70
C ALA A 227 -30.48 -10.52 7.00
N ALA A 228 -29.57 -11.17 7.74
CA ALA A 228 -28.35 -11.75 7.20
C ALA A 228 -28.04 -13.09 7.91
N PRO A 229 -28.80 -14.16 7.63
CA PRO A 229 -28.82 -15.36 8.47
C PRO A 229 -27.46 -16.02 8.58
N HIS A 230 -26.65 -16.01 7.52
CA HIS A 230 -25.28 -16.53 7.56
C HIS A 230 -24.34 -15.67 8.41
N ALA A 231 -24.31 -14.35 8.21
CA ALA A 231 -23.46 -13.44 8.96
C ALA A 231 -23.85 -13.39 10.44
N ALA A 232 -25.14 -13.24 10.74
CA ALA A 232 -25.67 -13.25 12.10
C ALA A 232 -25.37 -14.57 12.82
N THR A 233 -25.59 -15.72 12.15
CA THR A 233 -25.28 -17.04 12.73
C THR A 233 -23.78 -17.22 12.95
N TYR A 234 -22.94 -16.75 12.04
CA TYR A 234 -21.48 -16.81 12.19
C TYR A 234 -21.04 -16.00 13.41
N LEU A 235 -21.52 -14.77 13.57
CA LEU A 235 -21.20 -13.89 14.69
C LEU A 235 -21.67 -14.49 16.02
N ILE A 236 -22.91 -15.01 16.08
CA ILE A 236 -23.44 -15.65 17.29
C ILE A 236 -22.62 -16.89 17.67
N LYS A 237 -22.24 -17.74 16.70
CA LYS A 237 -21.45 -18.96 16.96
C LYS A 237 -19.99 -18.68 17.28
N SER A 238 -19.45 -17.55 16.85
CA SER A 238 -18.07 -17.16 17.14
C SER A 238 -17.83 -16.95 18.66
N ARG A 239 -18.89 -16.63 19.42
CA ARG A 239 -18.91 -16.49 20.90
C ARG A 239 -18.46 -17.74 21.65
N ALA A 240 -18.73 -18.93 21.13
CA ALA A 240 -18.41 -20.19 21.82
C ALA A 240 -16.90 -20.49 21.83
N ARG A 241 -16.08 -19.68 21.16
CA ARG A 241 -14.64 -19.87 21.06
C ARG A 241 -13.92 -19.03 22.10
N ARG A 242 -13.47 -19.67 23.17
CA ARG A 242 -12.51 -19.13 24.14
C ARG A 242 -11.12 -18.98 23.51
N SER A 243 -11.00 -18.09 22.53
CA SER A 243 -9.70 -17.70 22.00
C SER A 243 -9.60 -16.18 22.10
N GLY A 244 -8.50 -15.64 22.62
CA GLY A 244 -8.19 -14.20 22.64
C GLY A 244 -8.05 -13.54 21.26
N ARG A 245 -8.59 -14.18 20.22
CA ARG A 245 -8.62 -13.77 18.81
C ARG A 245 -9.98 -13.22 18.38
N VAL A 246 -10.96 -13.10 19.29
CA VAL A 246 -12.25 -12.49 18.96
C VAL A 246 -12.09 -10.97 19.03
N PRO A 247 -12.31 -10.23 17.92
CA PRO A 247 -12.27 -8.78 17.93
C PRO A 247 -13.20 -8.14 18.95
N LEU A 248 -12.77 -7.01 19.52
CA LEU A 248 -13.62 -6.19 20.38
C LEU A 248 -14.90 -5.82 19.63
N ASP A 249 -16.04 -5.95 20.30
CA ASP A 249 -17.33 -5.60 19.75
C ASP A 249 -17.56 -4.10 19.96
N VAL A 250 -17.09 -3.31 18.99
CA VAL A 250 -17.07 -1.85 19.06
C VAL A 250 -18.50 -1.29 18.92
N PRO A 251 -18.91 -0.34 19.77
CA PRO A 251 -20.17 0.39 19.62
C PRO A 251 -20.29 1.08 18.27
N LEU A 252 -21.44 0.93 17.63
CA LEU A 252 -21.75 1.58 16.36
C LEU A 252 -22.10 3.05 16.61
N GLY A 253 -21.68 3.89 15.65
CA GLY A 253 -21.91 5.33 15.66
C GLY A 253 -21.51 5.91 14.31
N ALA A 254 -21.23 7.21 14.22
CA ALA A 254 -20.93 7.89 12.96
C ALA A 254 -19.82 7.20 12.13
N TRP A 255 -18.80 6.64 12.79
CA TRP A 255 -17.69 5.96 12.13
C TRP A 255 -18.12 4.80 11.22
N CYS A 256 -19.24 4.13 11.54
CA CYS A 256 -19.64 2.91 10.84
C CYS A 256 -20.21 3.14 9.44
N THR A 257 -20.57 4.38 9.08
CA THR A 257 -20.95 4.74 7.72
C THR A 257 -19.73 4.76 6.77
N HIS A 258 -18.52 4.95 7.30
CA HIS A 258 -17.29 5.12 6.53
C HIS A 258 -16.64 3.77 6.20
N ALA A 259 -16.77 3.33 4.94
CA ALA A 259 -16.15 2.09 4.44
C ALA A 259 -14.61 2.03 4.65
N ALA A 260 -13.94 3.18 4.74
CA ALA A 260 -12.51 3.26 5.03
C ALA A 260 -12.17 2.70 6.42
N VAL A 261 -13.00 2.93 7.44
CA VAL A 261 -12.79 2.43 8.80
C VAL A 261 -12.93 0.90 8.82
N TRP A 262 -13.96 0.36 8.18
CA TRP A 262 -14.14 -1.09 8.00
C TRP A 262 -12.95 -1.75 7.31
N ASN A 263 -12.50 -1.14 6.22
CA ASN A 263 -11.32 -1.59 5.50
C ASN A 263 -10.06 -1.57 6.37
N SER A 264 -9.89 -0.52 7.19
CA SER A 264 -8.77 -0.39 8.13
C SER A 264 -8.81 -1.43 9.26
N LEU A 265 -9.99 -1.78 9.79
CA LEU A 265 -10.15 -2.85 10.80
C LEU A 265 -9.72 -4.21 10.26
N ILE A 266 -10.19 -4.56 9.05
CA ILE A 266 -9.79 -5.80 8.36
C ILE A 266 -8.29 -5.76 8.09
N ARG A 267 -7.77 -4.65 7.54
CA ARG A 267 -6.35 -4.48 7.24
C ARG A 267 -5.48 -4.62 8.48
N ALA A 268 -5.88 -4.03 9.60
CA ALA A 268 -5.14 -4.11 10.87
C ALA A 268 -4.97 -5.56 11.33
N ARG A 269 -6.05 -6.34 11.32
CA ARG A 269 -6.01 -7.77 11.66
C ARG A 269 -5.19 -8.58 10.67
N THR A 270 -5.29 -8.32 9.37
CA THR A 270 -4.45 -9.00 8.37
C THR A 270 -2.97 -8.68 8.52
N ALA A 271 -2.61 -7.44 8.87
CA ALA A 271 -1.22 -7.03 9.12
C ALA A 271 -0.64 -7.72 10.37
N ALA A 272 -1.47 -7.93 11.39
CA ALA A 272 -1.10 -8.71 12.58
C ALA A 272 -1.12 -10.23 12.36
N GLY A 273 -1.46 -10.70 11.15
CA GLY A 273 -1.54 -12.13 10.82
C GLY A 273 -2.76 -12.86 11.40
N ASP A 274 -3.79 -12.14 11.86
CA ASP A 274 -5.03 -12.71 12.43
C ASP A 274 -6.17 -12.67 11.39
N LEU A 275 -6.14 -13.60 10.45
CA LEU A 275 -7.11 -13.65 9.35
C LEU A 275 -8.49 -14.11 9.82
N ALA A 276 -8.57 -14.88 10.90
CA ALA A 276 -9.86 -15.27 11.48
C ALA A 276 -10.60 -14.04 12.04
N ALA A 277 -9.90 -13.17 12.77
CA ALA A 277 -10.44 -11.90 13.24
C ALA A 277 -10.77 -10.94 12.09
N ALA A 278 -9.92 -10.87 11.06
CA ALA A 278 -10.18 -10.06 9.87
C ALA A 278 -11.49 -10.50 9.17
N HIS A 279 -11.69 -11.82 9.03
CA HIS A 279 -12.93 -12.38 8.49
C HIS A 279 -14.14 -12.04 9.38
N LEU A 280 -13.98 -12.03 10.70
CA LEU A 280 -15.08 -11.65 11.60
C LEU A 280 -15.48 -10.18 11.43
N TRP A 281 -14.51 -9.28 11.24
CA TRP A 281 -14.80 -7.88 10.89
C TRP A 281 -15.51 -7.75 9.54
N LEU A 282 -15.16 -8.56 8.55
CA LEU A 282 -15.90 -8.60 7.28
C LEU A 282 -17.35 -9.05 7.51
N GLU A 283 -17.59 -10.11 8.30
CA GLU A 283 -18.97 -10.55 8.60
C GLU A 283 -19.79 -9.49 9.35
N ARG A 284 -19.16 -8.69 10.22
CA ARG A 284 -19.81 -7.52 10.85
C ARG A 284 -20.21 -6.45 9.83
N TYR A 285 -19.31 -6.13 8.90
CA TYR A 285 -19.60 -5.22 7.79
C TYR A 285 -20.78 -5.73 6.94
N ARG A 286 -20.75 -7.03 6.58
CA ARG A 286 -21.81 -7.68 5.79
C ARG A 286 -23.15 -7.63 6.49
N LEU A 287 -23.21 -7.89 7.80
CA LEU A 287 -24.43 -7.75 8.59
C LEU A 287 -25.02 -6.34 8.43
N LEU A 288 -24.22 -5.30 8.63
CA LEU A 288 -24.71 -3.91 8.57
C LEU A 288 -25.09 -3.43 7.17
N VAL A 289 -24.55 -4.06 6.12
CA VAL A 289 -24.96 -3.80 4.73
C VAL A 289 -26.40 -4.28 4.45
N HIS A 290 -26.89 -5.24 5.23
CA HIS A 290 -28.21 -5.87 5.08
C HIS A 290 -29.22 -5.48 6.15
N VAL A 291 -28.80 -4.90 7.27
CA VAL A 291 -29.70 -4.37 8.30
C VAL A 291 -30.07 -2.94 7.95
N ASP A 292 -31.35 -2.61 8.03
CA ASP A 292 -31.84 -1.25 7.83
C ASP A 292 -31.65 -0.42 9.10
N VAL A 293 -30.57 0.35 9.14
CA VAL A 293 -30.20 1.25 10.24
C VAL A 293 -29.69 2.57 9.67
N ASP A 294 -29.94 3.66 10.40
CA ASP A 294 -29.60 5.05 10.01
C ASP A 294 -28.11 5.30 9.74
N ASN A 295 -27.23 4.34 10.07
CA ASN A 295 -25.79 4.44 9.91
C ASN A 295 -25.18 3.29 9.08
N ARG A 296 -25.92 2.77 8.10
CA ARG A 296 -25.41 1.68 7.24
C ARG A 296 -24.15 2.10 6.47
N PRO A 297 -23.12 1.24 6.38
CA PRO A 297 -21.95 1.53 5.54
C PRO A 297 -22.32 1.50 4.05
N ALA A 298 -21.57 2.27 3.26
CA ALA A 298 -21.65 2.17 1.79
C ALA A 298 -21.25 0.76 1.32
N ARG A 299 -22.02 0.20 0.38
CA ARG A 299 -21.73 -1.07 -0.31
C ARG A 299 -20.54 -0.91 -1.24
N THR A 300 -19.36 -1.30 -0.77
CA THR A 300 -18.12 -1.12 -1.53
C THR A 300 -17.31 -2.41 -1.57
N ALA A 301 -16.56 -2.60 -2.66
CA ALA A 301 -15.71 -3.78 -2.84
C ALA A 301 -14.45 -3.77 -1.93
N SER A 302 -14.09 -2.63 -1.34
CA SER A 302 -12.81 -2.42 -0.65
C SER A 302 -12.57 -3.36 0.55
N PRO A 303 -13.54 -3.54 1.49
CA PRO A 303 -13.38 -4.48 2.61
C PRO A 303 -13.11 -5.92 2.16
N TYR A 304 -13.81 -6.38 1.13
CA TYR A 304 -13.64 -7.72 0.56
C TYR A 304 -12.27 -7.86 -0.13
N LEU A 305 -11.88 -6.86 -0.93
CA LEU A 305 -10.61 -6.86 -1.64
C LEU A 305 -9.41 -6.94 -0.67
N THR A 306 -9.47 -6.23 0.45
CA THR A 306 -8.43 -6.31 1.48
C THR A 306 -8.30 -7.73 2.06
N LEU A 307 -9.41 -8.40 2.33
CA LEU A 307 -9.36 -9.80 2.80
C LEU A 307 -8.87 -10.75 1.70
N MET A 308 -9.26 -10.54 0.44
CA MET A 308 -8.79 -11.33 -0.70
C MET A 308 -7.27 -11.22 -0.87
N HIS A 309 -6.71 -10.01 -0.80
CA HIS A 309 -5.26 -9.80 -0.84
C HIS A 309 -4.56 -10.56 0.28
N ALA A 310 -5.07 -10.49 1.51
CA ALA A 310 -4.50 -11.23 2.62
C ALA A 310 -4.51 -12.75 2.36
N CYS A 311 -5.64 -13.29 1.87
CA CYS A 311 -5.77 -14.70 1.52
C CYS A 311 -4.85 -15.14 0.39
N SER A 312 -4.49 -14.24 -0.54
CA SER A 312 -3.60 -14.56 -1.67
C SER A 312 -2.13 -14.72 -1.29
N SER A 313 -1.72 -14.23 -0.11
CA SER A 313 -0.34 -14.36 0.38
C SER A 313 -0.07 -15.75 0.98
N ALA A 314 1.18 -16.22 0.90
CA ALA A 314 1.58 -17.50 1.50
C ALA A 314 1.41 -17.49 3.04
N GLN A 315 1.81 -16.41 3.71
CA GLN A 315 1.62 -16.23 5.14
C GLN A 315 0.13 -16.18 5.51
N GLY A 316 -0.66 -15.40 4.77
CA GLY A 316 -2.08 -15.27 5.01
C GLY A 316 -2.82 -16.58 4.86
N ILE A 317 -2.61 -17.34 3.78
CA ILE A 317 -3.33 -18.61 3.61
C ILE A 317 -2.99 -19.64 4.70
N ARG A 318 -1.73 -19.67 5.17
CA ARG A 318 -1.31 -20.50 6.31
C ARG A 318 -2.03 -20.08 7.60
N ALA A 319 -2.02 -18.77 7.90
CA ALA A 319 -2.73 -18.22 9.04
C ALA A 319 -4.23 -18.54 8.99
N LEU A 320 -4.88 -18.33 7.84
CA LEU A 320 -6.29 -18.67 7.64
C LEU A 320 -6.53 -20.16 7.91
N PHE A 321 -5.70 -21.06 7.38
CA PHE A 321 -5.87 -22.50 7.60
C PHE A 321 -5.75 -22.88 9.10
N VAL A 322 -4.72 -22.38 9.78
CA VAL A 322 -4.48 -22.67 11.21
C VAL A 322 -5.59 -22.11 12.09
N GLN A 323 -6.01 -20.87 11.82
CA GLN A 323 -6.94 -20.11 12.67
C GLN A 323 -8.42 -20.38 12.35
N SER A 324 -8.72 -20.91 11.16
CA SER A 324 -10.09 -21.21 10.74
C SER A 324 -10.68 -22.37 11.53
N SER A 325 -11.98 -22.29 11.75
CA SER A 325 -12.75 -23.39 12.33
C SER A 325 -12.76 -24.64 11.45
N GLY A 326 -12.99 -25.80 12.07
CA GLY A 326 -13.18 -27.06 11.32
C GLY A 326 -14.28 -26.97 10.26
N THR A 327 -15.38 -26.26 10.53
CA THR A 327 -16.45 -26.04 9.55
C THR A 327 -15.98 -25.20 8.36
N MET A 328 -15.30 -24.08 8.62
CA MET A 328 -14.73 -23.22 7.57
C MET A 328 -13.68 -23.98 6.74
N ARG A 329 -12.78 -24.72 7.39
CA ARG A 329 -11.79 -25.57 6.71
C ARG A 329 -12.44 -26.63 5.83
N ARG A 330 -13.48 -27.31 6.32
CA ARG A 330 -14.22 -28.31 5.52
C ARG A 330 -14.92 -27.68 4.33
N MET A 331 -15.56 -26.52 4.51
CA MET A 331 -16.19 -25.78 3.42
C MET A 331 -15.15 -25.39 2.36
N LEU A 332 -14.03 -24.79 2.76
CA LEU A 332 -12.97 -24.39 1.83
C LEU A 332 -12.31 -25.58 1.14
N ARG A 333 -12.12 -26.71 1.83
CA ARG A 333 -11.64 -27.97 1.22
C ARG A 333 -12.62 -28.52 0.19
N ARG A 334 -13.92 -28.52 0.48
CA ARG A 334 -14.95 -28.95 -0.48
C ARG A 334 -14.98 -28.05 -1.72
N MET A 335 -14.85 -26.74 -1.53
CA MET A 335 -14.74 -25.79 -2.64
C MET A 335 -13.48 -26.01 -3.47
N ALA A 336 -12.34 -26.21 -2.81
CA ALA A 336 -11.07 -26.48 -3.46
C ALA A 336 -11.17 -27.76 -4.32
N TYR A 337 -11.75 -28.82 -3.76
CA TYR A 337 -12.00 -30.07 -4.47
C TYR A 337 -12.96 -29.88 -5.65
N ALA A 338 -14.13 -29.28 -5.42
CA ALA A 338 -15.15 -29.09 -6.46
C ALA A 338 -14.68 -28.17 -7.61
N ALA A 339 -13.79 -27.22 -7.31
CA ALA A 339 -13.23 -26.32 -8.31
C ALA A 339 -11.92 -26.84 -8.90
N GLU A 340 -11.43 -28.01 -8.50
CA GLU A 340 -10.08 -28.52 -8.86
C GLU A 340 -9.00 -27.45 -8.69
N ALA A 341 -9.04 -26.78 -7.54
CA ALA A 341 -8.25 -25.58 -7.26
C ALA A 341 -7.47 -25.72 -5.96
N PRO A 342 -6.30 -25.08 -5.83
CA PRO A 342 -5.62 -24.97 -4.56
C PRO A 342 -6.50 -24.29 -3.49
N TYR A 343 -6.28 -24.65 -2.22
CA TYR A 343 -7.00 -24.07 -1.07
C TYR A 343 -7.01 -22.53 -1.06
N ARG A 344 -5.92 -21.92 -1.55
CA ARG A 344 -5.81 -20.45 -1.72
C ARG A 344 -6.86 -19.89 -2.68
N THR A 345 -7.09 -20.54 -3.82
CA THR A 345 -8.09 -20.14 -4.81
C THR A 345 -9.49 -20.28 -4.24
N ALA A 346 -9.76 -21.37 -3.52
CA ALA A 346 -11.03 -21.55 -2.82
C ALA A 346 -11.30 -20.44 -1.78
N ALA A 347 -10.28 -20.00 -1.04
CA ALA A 347 -10.42 -18.89 -0.09
C ALA A 347 -10.77 -17.57 -0.77
N VAL A 348 -10.08 -17.20 -1.86
CA VAL A 348 -10.39 -15.99 -2.64
C VAL A 348 -11.79 -16.07 -3.24
N HIS A 349 -12.17 -17.22 -3.81
CA HIS A 349 -13.51 -17.45 -4.37
C HIS A 349 -14.60 -17.44 -3.31
N ALA A 350 -14.31 -17.87 -2.08
CA ALA A 350 -15.27 -17.78 -0.99
C ALA A 350 -15.62 -16.31 -0.68
N VAL A 351 -14.62 -15.43 -0.64
CA VAL A 351 -14.85 -13.99 -0.48
C VAL A 351 -15.56 -13.41 -1.71
N LEU A 352 -15.23 -13.87 -2.92
CA LEU A 352 -15.92 -13.44 -4.13
C LEU A 352 -17.41 -13.82 -4.11
N ARG A 353 -17.77 -14.99 -3.59
CA ARG A 353 -19.19 -15.34 -3.40
C ARG A 353 -19.89 -14.45 -2.37
N MET A 354 -19.18 -13.95 -1.36
CA MET A 354 -19.74 -12.95 -0.44
C MET A 354 -20.05 -11.65 -1.18
N VAL A 355 -19.12 -11.16 -2.01
CA VAL A 355 -19.33 -9.96 -2.86
C VAL A 355 -20.61 -10.10 -3.69
N HIS A 356 -20.81 -11.25 -4.35
CA HIS A 356 -22.03 -11.52 -5.12
C HIS A 356 -23.29 -11.61 -4.24
N ALA A 357 -23.22 -12.34 -3.12
CA ALA A 357 -24.34 -12.49 -2.20
C ALA A 357 -24.80 -11.14 -1.61
N ASP A 358 -23.86 -10.24 -1.37
CA ASP A 358 -24.11 -8.92 -0.80
C ASP A 358 -24.44 -7.87 -1.87
N LYS A 359 -24.59 -8.28 -3.14
CA LYS A 359 -24.88 -7.43 -4.31
C LYS A 359 -23.91 -6.25 -4.43
N VAL A 360 -22.63 -6.47 -4.10
CA VAL A 360 -21.59 -5.46 -4.21
C VAL A 360 -21.00 -5.52 -5.62
N VAL A 361 -21.01 -4.39 -6.33
CA VAL A 361 -20.40 -4.30 -7.67
C VAL A 361 -18.87 -4.32 -7.53
N PRO A 362 -18.17 -5.28 -8.16
CA PRO A 362 -16.70 -5.30 -8.15
C PRO A 362 -16.14 -4.04 -8.85
N GLY A 363 -15.27 -3.30 -8.15
CA GLY A 363 -14.56 -2.19 -8.76
C GLY A 363 -13.35 -2.65 -9.60
N VAL A 364 -12.82 -1.74 -10.42
CA VAL A 364 -11.64 -1.99 -11.29
C VAL A 364 -10.46 -2.61 -10.52
N ALA A 365 -10.18 -2.16 -9.30
CA ALA A 365 -9.09 -2.70 -8.48
C ALA A 365 -9.29 -4.19 -8.12
N MET A 366 -10.53 -4.59 -7.80
CA MET A 366 -10.85 -5.99 -7.47
C MET A 366 -10.79 -6.87 -8.72
N LEU A 367 -11.33 -6.38 -9.84
CA LEU A 367 -11.31 -7.12 -11.10
C LEU A 367 -9.89 -7.30 -11.64
N ASN A 368 -9.04 -6.27 -11.53
CA ASN A 368 -7.62 -6.37 -11.85
C ASN A 368 -6.89 -7.38 -10.95
N PHE A 369 -7.17 -7.35 -9.64
CA PHE A 369 -6.63 -8.34 -8.72
C PHE A 369 -7.06 -9.77 -9.11
N LEU A 370 -8.35 -10.00 -9.37
CA LEU A 370 -8.85 -11.32 -9.77
C LEU A 370 -8.27 -11.78 -11.11
N THR A 371 -8.13 -10.86 -12.08
CA THR A 371 -7.48 -11.13 -13.36
C THR A 371 -6.04 -11.62 -13.15
N SER A 372 -5.22 -10.86 -12.41
CA SER A 372 -3.84 -11.25 -12.09
C SER A 372 -3.76 -12.54 -11.29
N PHE A 373 -4.67 -12.74 -10.34
CA PHE A 373 -4.71 -13.91 -9.47
C PHE A 373 -5.03 -15.18 -10.25
N GLU A 374 -6.07 -15.17 -11.09
CA GLU A 374 -6.45 -16.31 -11.93
C GLU A 374 -5.40 -16.59 -13.02
N ALA A 375 -4.84 -15.55 -13.63
CA ALA A 375 -3.77 -15.68 -14.62
C ALA A 375 -2.53 -16.36 -14.01
N GLY A 376 -2.10 -15.92 -12.82
CA GLY A 376 -1.00 -16.55 -12.09
C GLY A 376 -1.26 -18.00 -11.64
N ARG A 377 -2.48 -18.51 -11.85
CA ARG A 377 -2.87 -19.92 -11.61
C ARG A 377 -3.15 -20.70 -12.89
N GLY A 378 -2.83 -20.14 -14.05
CA GLY A 378 -3.10 -20.75 -15.35
C GLY A 378 -4.58 -20.78 -15.73
N ARG A 379 -5.45 -20.09 -14.99
CA ARG A 379 -6.91 -20.06 -15.23
C ARG A 379 -7.27 -18.94 -16.21
N VAL A 380 -6.71 -19.04 -17.41
CA VAL A 380 -6.74 -18.00 -18.45
C VAL A 380 -8.16 -17.56 -18.79
N ALA A 381 -9.11 -18.50 -18.95
CA ALA A 381 -10.50 -18.18 -19.28
C ALA A 381 -11.20 -17.34 -18.19
N SER A 382 -11.00 -17.69 -16.91
CA SER A 382 -11.56 -16.93 -15.78
C SER A 382 -10.91 -15.55 -15.67
N ALA A 383 -9.58 -15.47 -15.83
CA ALA A 383 -8.85 -14.21 -15.84
C ALA A 383 -9.32 -13.28 -16.96
N ALA A 384 -9.51 -13.80 -18.17
CA ALA A 384 -10.04 -13.04 -19.31
C ALA A 384 -11.45 -12.51 -19.05
N ALA A 385 -12.33 -13.29 -18.40
CA ALA A 385 -13.67 -12.84 -18.02
C ALA A 385 -13.62 -11.64 -17.06
N PHE A 386 -12.76 -11.66 -16.04
CA PHE A 386 -12.59 -10.52 -15.13
C PHE A 386 -11.96 -9.30 -15.81
N ALA A 387 -11.01 -9.51 -16.73
CA ALA A 387 -10.40 -8.44 -17.49
C ALA A 387 -11.42 -7.69 -18.37
N ARG A 388 -12.31 -8.44 -19.04
CA ARG A 388 -13.43 -7.87 -19.81
C ARG A 388 -14.35 -7.04 -18.95
N GLN A 389 -14.76 -7.56 -17.80
CA GLN A 389 -15.57 -6.80 -16.84
C GLN A 389 -14.85 -5.51 -16.40
N ALA A 390 -13.53 -5.55 -16.16
CA ALA A 390 -12.76 -4.36 -15.75
C ALA A 390 -12.74 -3.28 -16.84
N LEU A 391 -12.63 -3.70 -18.11
CA LEU A 391 -12.60 -2.82 -19.27
C LEU A 391 -14.00 -2.29 -19.65
N ALA A 392 -15.06 -3.00 -19.27
CA ALA A 392 -16.44 -2.58 -19.49
C ALA A 392 -16.95 -1.55 -18.46
N LEU A 393 -16.26 -1.38 -17.32
CA LEU A 393 -16.68 -0.40 -16.30
C LEU A 393 -16.50 1.05 -16.82
N PRO A 394 -17.56 1.89 -16.79
CA PRO A 394 -17.47 3.28 -17.24
C PRO A 394 -16.45 4.06 -16.42
N HIS A 395 -15.47 4.67 -17.09
CA HIS A 395 -14.44 5.50 -16.47
C HIS A 395 -14.90 6.97 -16.37
N ALA A 396 -14.63 7.65 -15.26
CA ALA A 396 -14.62 9.12 -15.18
C ALA A 396 -13.24 9.60 -14.70
N PRO A 397 -12.58 10.65 -15.26
CA PRO A 397 -12.86 11.41 -16.50
C PRO A 397 -11.81 11.21 -17.63
N LYS A 398 -12.32 11.13 -18.87
CA LYS A 398 -11.84 11.59 -20.21
C LYS A 398 -10.40 11.39 -20.72
N ARG A 399 -9.34 11.22 -19.91
CA ARG A 399 -7.95 11.18 -20.44
C ARG A 399 -7.40 9.77 -20.71
N PHE A 400 -7.91 8.74 -20.04
CA PHE A 400 -7.41 7.37 -20.17
C PHE A 400 -8.54 6.41 -20.51
N ARG A 401 -8.42 5.69 -21.63
CA ARG A 401 -9.38 4.64 -22.03
C ARG A 401 -9.25 3.36 -21.20
N VAL A 402 -8.13 3.18 -20.47
CA VAL A 402 -7.84 2.01 -19.62
C VAL A 402 -7.24 2.51 -18.30
N HIS A 403 -7.71 2.00 -17.17
CA HIS A 403 -7.12 2.30 -15.85
C HIS A 403 -5.68 1.79 -15.76
N SER A 404 -4.76 2.57 -15.19
CA SER A 404 -3.32 2.27 -15.24
C SER A 404 -2.92 0.91 -14.65
N THR A 405 -3.58 0.47 -13.58
CA THR A 405 -3.34 -0.85 -12.96
C THR A 405 -3.86 -2.01 -13.80
N THR A 406 -4.76 -1.76 -14.76
CA THR A 406 -5.33 -2.80 -15.63
C THR A 406 -4.30 -3.32 -16.63
N TYR A 407 -3.36 -2.47 -17.08
CA TYR A 407 -2.28 -2.90 -17.98
C TYR A 407 -1.44 -4.04 -17.39
N ALA A 408 -1.02 -3.93 -16.12
CA ALA A 408 -0.24 -4.99 -15.47
C ALA A 408 -1.01 -6.31 -15.37
N ALA A 409 -2.33 -6.24 -15.09
CA ALA A 409 -3.18 -7.43 -15.05
C ALA A 409 -3.35 -8.08 -16.43
N LEU A 410 -3.50 -7.27 -17.48
CA LEU A 410 -3.57 -7.76 -18.86
C LEU A 410 -2.26 -8.40 -19.31
N PHE A 411 -1.10 -7.82 -18.98
CA PHE A 411 0.19 -8.45 -19.29
C PHE A 411 0.34 -9.81 -18.60
N MET A 412 -0.03 -9.92 -17.32
CA MET A 412 -0.06 -11.21 -16.60
C MET A 412 -0.95 -12.24 -17.30
N LEU A 413 -2.13 -11.82 -17.79
CA LEU A 413 -3.03 -12.68 -18.57
C LEU A 413 -2.37 -13.18 -19.86
N TYR A 414 -1.74 -12.28 -20.63
CA TYR A 414 -1.03 -12.65 -21.86
C TYR A 414 0.13 -13.62 -21.60
N GLY A 415 0.94 -13.36 -20.56
CA GLY A 415 2.03 -14.26 -20.18
C GLY A 415 1.53 -15.65 -19.76
N ALA A 416 0.46 -15.71 -18.96
CA ALA A 416 -0.14 -16.98 -18.55
C ALA A 416 -0.73 -17.76 -19.72
N ALA A 417 -1.35 -17.06 -20.68
CA ALA A 417 -1.89 -17.69 -21.87
C ALA A 417 -0.76 -18.27 -22.74
N ALA A 418 0.32 -17.51 -22.94
CA ALA A 418 1.51 -17.95 -23.68
C ALA A 418 2.20 -19.16 -23.06
N ALA A 419 2.26 -19.25 -21.72
CA ALA A 419 2.84 -20.40 -21.03
C ALA A 419 2.04 -21.71 -21.22
N GLY A 420 0.74 -21.61 -21.52
CA GLY A 420 -0.14 -22.77 -21.73
C GLY A 420 -0.23 -23.26 -23.18
N SER A 421 0.47 -22.62 -24.13
CA SER A 421 0.37 -22.90 -25.57
C SER A 421 1.74 -23.12 -26.19
N ALA A 422 1.85 -24.08 -27.10
CA ALA A 422 3.05 -24.30 -27.91
C ALA A 422 3.21 -23.27 -29.05
N ALA A 423 2.14 -22.53 -29.38
CA ALA A 423 2.08 -21.52 -30.43
C ALA A 423 1.94 -20.09 -29.85
N PRO A 424 2.39 -19.03 -30.57
CA PRO A 424 2.19 -17.65 -30.14
C PRO A 424 0.70 -17.39 -29.88
N VAL A 425 0.39 -16.99 -28.64
CA VAL A 425 -0.98 -16.94 -28.18
C VAL A 425 -1.64 -15.65 -28.60
N GLU A 426 -2.45 -15.74 -29.64
CA GLU A 426 -3.69 -14.97 -29.68
C GLU A 426 -4.52 -15.45 -28.49
N VAL A 427 -4.50 -14.68 -27.40
CA VAL A 427 -5.48 -14.90 -26.32
C VAL A 427 -6.82 -14.90 -27.03
N ALA A 428 -7.57 -16.01 -26.93
CA ALA A 428 -8.91 -16.14 -27.51
C ALA A 428 -9.58 -14.77 -27.45
N PRO A 429 -10.00 -14.20 -28.59
CA PRO A 429 -10.32 -12.80 -28.68
C PRO A 429 -11.18 -12.46 -27.49
N LEU A 430 -10.84 -11.38 -26.78
CA LEU A 430 -11.64 -10.91 -25.65
C LEU A 430 -13.08 -10.51 -26.10
N GLY A 431 -13.58 -10.97 -27.25
CA GLY A 431 -14.75 -10.52 -27.99
C GLY A 431 -15.81 -11.57 -28.33
N ASP A 432 -15.80 -12.81 -27.84
CA ASP A 432 -16.89 -13.76 -28.13
C ASP A 432 -17.93 -13.89 -26.99
N GLY A 433 -18.07 -12.85 -26.17
CA GLY A 433 -19.09 -12.77 -25.11
C GLY A 433 -20.38 -12.13 -25.61
N THR A 434 -21.39 -12.94 -25.89
CA THR A 434 -22.76 -12.49 -26.20
C THR A 434 -23.38 -11.77 -24.99
N GLY A 435 -23.65 -10.47 -25.16
CA GLY A 435 -24.64 -9.75 -24.33
C GLY A 435 -24.08 -8.95 -23.15
N ALA A 436 -23.35 -7.86 -23.42
CA ALA A 436 -23.32 -6.62 -22.60
C ALA A 436 -22.31 -5.55 -23.10
N GLU A 437 -21.46 -5.85 -24.09
CA GLU A 437 -20.17 -5.14 -24.29
C GLU A 437 -20.11 -4.13 -25.46
N ALA A 438 -21.20 -3.45 -25.82
CA ALA A 438 -21.19 -2.53 -26.98
C ALA A 438 -20.17 -1.37 -26.86
N GLY A 439 -19.79 -0.96 -25.65
CA GLY A 439 -18.80 0.11 -25.41
C GLY A 439 -17.33 -0.34 -25.29
N ALA A 440 -17.08 -1.60 -24.91
CA ALA A 440 -15.73 -2.13 -24.66
C ALA A 440 -15.11 -2.80 -25.90
N ALA A 441 -15.94 -3.31 -26.81
CA ALA A 441 -15.52 -4.01 -28.04
C ALA A 441 -14.42 -3.30 -28.85
N PRO A 442 -14.47 -1.98 -29.15
CA PRO A 442 -13.42 -1.33 -29.93
C PRO A 442 -12.11 -1.15 -29.15
N LEU A 443 -12.15 -1.08 -27.82
CA LEU A 443 -10.94 -1.04 -26.99
C LEU A 443 -10.31 -2.42 -26.86
N LEU A 444 -11.14 -3.45 -26.67
CA LEU A 444 -10.73 -4.85 -26.61
C LEU A 444 -10.06 -5.29 -27.93
N ALA A 445 -10.65 -4.92 -29.07
CA ALA A 445 -10.05 -5.16 -30.40
C ALA A 445 -8.65 -4.54 -30.54
N ARG A 446 -8.41 -3.37 -29.93
CA ARG A 446 -7.12 -2.67 -29.97
C ARG A 446 -6.08 -3.22 -29.01
N LEU A 447 -6.48 -4.04 -28.04
CA LEU A 447 -5.60 -4.58 -27.00
C LEU A 447 -5.37 -6.09 -27.14
N GLN A 448 -5.68 -6.68 -28.30
CA GLN A 448 -5.62 -8.12 -28.58
C GLN A 448 -4.22 -8.73 -28.56
N THR A 449 -3.16 -7.92 -28.63
CA THR A 449 -1.78 -8.42 -28.61
C THR A 449 -0.94 -7.76 -27.53
N PRO A 450 0.08 -8.46 -26.98
CA PRO A 450 1.04 -7.88 -26.06
C PRO A 450 1.72 -6.60 -26.61
N ARG A 451 2.00 -6.56 -27.93
CA ARG A 451 2.54 -5.36 -28.60
C ARG A 451 1.58 -4.19 -28.56
N ALA A 452 0.31 -4.42 -28.90
CA ALA A 452 -0.69 -3.36 -28.91
C ALA A 452 -0.97 -2.85 -27.49
N LEU A 453 -0.96 -3.76 -26.51
CA LEU A 453 -1.03 -3.42 -25.09
C LEU A 453 0.16 -2.56 -24.64
N LEU A 454 1.39 -2.93 -25.00
CA LEU A 454 2.59 -2.14 -24.72
C LEU A 454 2.51 -0.74 -25.35
N ARG A 455 2.13 -0.64 -26.64
CA ARG A 455 1.97 0.67 -27.31
C ARG A 455 0.93 1.55 -26.61
N SER A 456 -0.22 0.98 -26.25
CA SER A 456 -1.27 1.71 -25.52
C SER A 456 -0.79 2.15 -24.13
N CYS A 457 -0.02 1.30 -23.45
CA CYS A 457 0.57 1.61 -22.15
C CYS A 457 1.58 2.76 -22.24
N LEU A 458 2.50 2.72 -23.20
CA LEU A 458 3.51 3.78 -23.38
C LEU A 458 2.85 5.11 -23.79
N ALA A 459 1.92 5.09 -24.75
CA ALA A 459 1.17 6.28 -25.14
C ALA A 459 0.40 6.91 -23.97
N CYS A 460 -0.14 6.07 -23.07
CA CYS A 460 -0.79 6.51 -21.84
C CYS A 460 0.19 7.22 -20.88
N VAL A 461 1.42 6.73 -20.74
CA VAL A 461 2.45 7.34 -19.89
C VAL A 461 2.99 8.62 -20.51
N ASP A 462 3.19 8.65 -21.83
CA ASP A 462 3.72 9.80 -22.55
C ASP A 462 2.75 10.97 -22.60
N ALA A 463 1.44 10.69 -22.63
CA ALA A 463 0.38 11.70 -22.57
C ALA A 463 0.22 12.37 -21.19
N LEU A 464 0.94 11.90 -20.15
CA LEU A 464 0.91 12.52 -18.82
C LEU A 464 1.81 13.75 -18.76
N ASP A 465 1.32 14.79 -18.08
CA ASP A 465 2.12 15.96 -17.71
C ASP A 465 3.38 15.55 -16.93
N ALA A 466 4.51 16.21 -17.16
CA ALA A 466 5.80 15.86 -16.56
C ALA A 466 5.77 15.55 -15.05
N PRO A 467 5.15 16.36 -14.16
CA PRO A 467 5.11 16.06 -12.73
C PRO A 467 4.21 14.86 -12.40
N VAL A 468 3.13 14.64 -13.15
CA VAL A 468 2.22 13.50 -12.97
C VAL A 468 2.89 12.23 -13.46
N ARG A 469 3.57 12.30 -14.61
CA ARG A 469 4.37 11.21 -15.18
C ARG A 469 5.46 10.76 -14.22
N ALA A 470 6.23 11.68 -13.65
CA ALA A 470 7.27 11.35 -12.67
C ALA A 470 6.71 10.61 -11.45
N ARG A 471 5.57 11.07 -10.90
CA ARG A 471 4.89 10.39 -9.78
C ARG A 471 4.34 9.02 -10.17
N PHE A 472 3.77 8.92 -11.37
CA PHE A 472 3.24 7.66 -11.91
C PHE A 472 4.35 6.63 -12.06
N VAL A 473 5.44 7.00 -12.73
CA VAL A 473 6.61 6.16 -12.97
C VAL A 473 7.24 5.73 -11.65
N ALA A 474 7.42 6.65 -10.69
CA ALA A 474 7.96 6.33 -9.37
C ALA A 474 7.11 5.31 -8.59
N ARG A 475 5.79 5.29 -8.81
CA ARG A 475 4.85 4.42 -8.07
C ARG A 475 4.55 3.10 -8.76
N HIS A 476 4.53 3.08 -10.09
CA HIS A 476 4.01 1.96 -10.89
C HIS A 476 4.96 1.47 -11.97
N GLY A 477 5.98 2.26 -12.34
CA GLY A 477 6.84 2.02 -13.51
C GLY A 477 7.51 0.65 -13.50
N THR A 478 8.19 0.31 -12.40
CA THR A 478 8.91 -0.98 -12.27
C THR A 478 7.98 -2.18 -12.40
N ALA A 479 6.90 -2.24 -11.61
CA ALA A 479 5.97 -3.37 -11.62
C ALA A 479 5.26 -3.54 -12.98
N LEU A 480 4.87 -2.42 -13.61
CA LEU A 480 4.19 -2.42 -14.89
C LEU A 480 5.10 -2.90 -16.02
N LEU A 481 6.32 -2.37 -16.11
CA LEU A 481 7.27 -2.72 -17.15
C LEU A 481 7.83 -4.14 -16.94
N ASN A 482 7.99 -4.59 -15.70
CA ASN A 482 8.33 -5.99 -15.41
C ASN A 482 7.23 -6.95 -15.87
N SER A 483 5.95 -6.61 -15.63
CA SER A 483 4.82 -7.41 -16.11
C SER A 483 4.81 -7.46 -17.64
N ALA A 484 5.06 -6.32 -18.31
CA ALA A 484 5.16 -6.24 -19.75
C ALA A 484 6.29 -7.10 -20.31
N LEU A 485 7.49 -6.99 -19.73
CA LEU A 485 8.66 -7.75 -20.12
C LEU A 485 8.43 -9.26 -19.99
N ALA A 486 7.93 -9.71 -18.84
CA ALA A 486 7.61 -11.11 -18.61
C ALA A 486 6.60 -11.66 -19.63
N ALA A 487 5.54 -10.89 -19.92
CA ALA A 487 4.53 -11.29 -20.90
C ALA A 487 5.10 -11.39 -22.32
N LEU A 488 5.92 -10.43 -22.75
CA LEU A 488 6.51 -10.39 -24.09
C LEU A 488 7.53 -11.52 -24.28
N LEU A 489 8.35 -11.79 -23.27
CA LEU A 489 9.28 -12.92 -23.27
C LEU A 489 8.52 -14.26 -23.32
N ALA A 490 7.46 -14.43 -22.53
CA ALA A 490 6.61 -15.62 -22.58
C ALA A 490 5.97 -15.82 -23.97
N CYS A 491 5.59 -14.73 -24.64
CA CYS A 491 5.07 -14.75 -26.01
C CYS A 491 6.16 -14.90 -27.10
N ARG A 492 7.44 -15.00 -26.71
CA ARG A 492 8.62 -15.05 -27.60
C ARG A 492 8.75 -13.82 -28.52
N ASP A 493 8.26 -12.67 -28.05
CA ASP A 493 8.31 -11.40 -28.78
C ASP A 493 9.53 -10.56 -28.33
N TYR A 494 10.73 -11.04 -28.65
CA TYR A 494 11.99 -10.42 -28.26
C TYR A 494 12.15 -8.96 -28.74
N PRO A 495 11.75 -8.59 -29.97
CA PRO A 495 11.82 -7.19 -30.41
C PRO A 495 10.97 -6.27 -29.53
N ALA A 496 9.77 -6.69 -29.12
CA ALA A 496 8.95 -5.89 -28.22
C ALA A 496 9.45 -5.93 -26.77
N ALA A 497 10.03 -7.03 -26.31
CA ALA A 497 10.71 -7.10 -25.01
C ALA A 497 11.87 -6.10 -24.93
N LEU A 498 12.66 -5.94 -26.01
CA LEU A 498 13.68 -4.90 -26.13
C LEU A 498 13.09 -3.49 -26.06
N VAL A 499 11.92 -3.25 -26.66
CA VAL A 499 11.22 -1.96 -26.54
C VAL A 499 10.81 -1.69 -25.09
N ALA A 500 10.30 -2.69 -24.37
CA ALA A 500 9.96 -2.56 -22.94
C ALA A 500 11.20 -2.27 -22.08
N LEU A 501 12.34 -2.91 -22.34
CA LEU A 501 13.62 -2.63 -21.67
C LEU A 501 14.13 -1.20 -21.96
N ARG A 502 14.03 -0.75 -23.21
CA ARG A 502 14.40 0.62 -23.59
C ARG A 502 13.48 1.65 -22.92
N ALA A 503 12.20 1.33 -22.75
CA ALA A 503 11.25 2.18 -22.03
C ALA A 503 11.59 2.33 -20.54
N LEU A 504 12.12 1.29 -19.87
CA LEU A 504 12.63 1.41 -18.50
C LEU A 504 13.66 2.55 -18.41
N ARG A 505 14.64 2.54 -19.32
CA ARG A 505 15.69 3.56 -19.36
C ARG A 505 15.16 4.94 -19.72
N ALA A 506 14.30 5.04 -20.74
CA ALA A 506 13.74 6.31 -21.20
C ALA A 506 12.92 7.03 -20.13
N HIS A 507 12.24 6.28 -19.25
CA HIS A 507 11.45 6.83 -18.15
C HIS A 507 12.22 6.91 -16.81
N GLY A 508 13.52 6.59 -16.77
CA GLY A 508 14.31 6.64 -15.55
C GLY A 508 13.90 5.58 -14.50
N VAL A 509 13.34 4.47 -14.94
CA VAL A 509 13.03 3.32 -14.09
C VAL A 509 14.27 2.43 -14.00
N ALA A 510 14.85 2.34 -12.80
CA ALA A 510 15.94 1.40 -12.56
C ALA A 510 15.42 -0.05 -12.61
N PRO A 511 16.07 -0.95 -13.37
CA PRO A 511 15.82 -2.38 -13.29
C PRO A 511 15.98 -2.89 -11.86
N ASP A 512 15.12 -3.81 -11.45
CA ASP A 512 15.22 -4.47 -10.16
C ASP A 512 15.57 -5.96 -10.32
N VAL A 513 15.73 -6.64 -9.19
CA VAL A 513 16.01 -8.09 -9.11
C VAL A 513 15.09 -8.90 -10.01
N TYR A 514 13.81 -8.56 -10.03
CA TYR A 514 12.81 -9.27 -10.80
C TYR A 514 12.92 -8.99 -12.30
N THR A 515 13.26 -7.76 -12.70
CA THR A 515 13.58 -7.43 -14.09
C THR A 515 14.68 -8.36 -14.62
N HIS A 516 15.73 -8.55 -13.83
CA HIS A 516 16.85 -9.41 -14.20
C HIS A 516 16.46 -10.89 -14.22
N ALA A 517 15.71 -11.37 -13.23
CA ALA A 517 15.23 -12.75 -13.20
C ALA A 517 14.40 -13.11 -14.45
N CYS A 518 13.44 -12.25 -14.85
CA CYS A 518 12.62 -12.46 -16.05
C CYS A 518 13.48 -12.66 -17.31
N VAL A 519 14.52 -11.85 -17.44
CA VAL A 519 15.45 -11.92 -18.56
C VAL A 519 16.26 -13.21 -18.51
N TRP A 520 16.89 -13.51 -17.38
CA TRP A 520 17.74 -14.69 -17.20
C TRP A 520 16.98 -16.00 -17.40
N GLU A 521 15.75 -16.12 -16.90
CA GLU A 521 14.90 -17.30 -17.09
C GLU A 521 14.56 -17.55 -18.56
N SER A 522 14.51 -16.51 -19.38
CA SER A 522 14.18 -16.63 -20.80
C SER A 522 15.37 -17.07 -21.68
N ILE A 523 16.61 -16.99 -21.17
CA ILE A 523 17.83 -17.32 -21.94
C ILE A 523 17.92 -18.80 -22.32
N PRO A 524 17.74 -19.76 -21.40
CA PRO A 524 17.90 -21.18 -21.72
C PRO A 524 16.71 -21.74 -22.51
N LEU A 525 15.51 -21.16 -22.35
CA LEU A 525 14.25 -21.66 -22.92
C LEU A 525 14.14 -21.45 -24.44
N HIS A 526 15.02 -20.63 -25.02
CA HIS A 526 14.84 -20.08 -26.36
C HIS A 526 16.12 -20.11 -27.19
N GLY A 527 16.89 -21.21 -27.10
CA GLY A 527 18.14 -21.43 -27.83
C GLY A 527 18.14 -20.76 -29.21
N GLY A 528 19.01 -19.77 -29.40
CA GLY A 528 18.93 -18.82 -30.51
C GLY A 528 18.38 -17.44 -30.12
N LEU A 529 18.64 -16.96 -28.90
CA LEU A 529 18.43 -15.56 -28.53
C LEU A 529 19.08 -14.65 -29.58
N ASP A 530 18.27 -13.80 -30.20
CA ASP A 530 18.72 -12.80 -31.16
C ASP A 530 19.95 -12.07 -30.60
N GLU A 531 21.03 -11.99 -31.38
CA GLU A 531 22.37 -11.59 -30.95
C GLU A 531 22.39 -10.22 -30.25
N ALA A 532 21.42 -9.36 -30.58
CA ALA A 532 21.22 -8.05 -29.95
C ALA A 532 20.59 -8.12 -28.56
N LEU A 533 19.62 -9.03 -28.33
CA LEU A 533 19.06 -9.26 -27.00
C LEU A 533 20.06 -10.03 -26.14
N GLY A 534 20.73 -11.05 -26.70
CA GLY A 534 21.84 -11.75 -26.03
C GLY A 534 22.91 -10.77 -25.54
N ARG A 535 23.42 -9.90 -26.41
CA ARG A 535 24.40 -8.85 -26.03
C ARG A 535 23.85 -7.82 -25.04
N ALA A 536 22.59 -7.40 -25.16
CA ALA A 536 22.00 -6.47 -24.20
C ALA A 536 21.86 -7.10 -22.82
N VAL A 537 21.49 -8.38 -22.76
CA VAL A 537 21.35 -9.15 -21.53
C VAL A 537 22.71 -9.47 -20.91
N GLU A 538 23.71 -9.86 -21.71
CA GLU A 538 25.09 -10.06 -21.28
C GLU A 538 25.75 -8.77 -20.81
N ALA A 539 25.53 -7.64 -21.50
CA ALA A 539 26.01 -6.34 -21.06
C ALA A 539 25.35 -5.90 -19.74
N GLN A 540 24.06 -6.16 -19.58
CA GLN A 540 23.33 -5.88 -18.33
C GLN A 540 23.78 -6.81 -17.19
N ALA A 541 24.04 -8.09 -17.49
CA ALA A 541 24.62 -9.07 -16.57
C ALA A 541 26.06 -8.72 -16.15
N GLY A 542 26.87 -8.24 -17.09
CA GLY A 542 28.21 -7.72 -16.83
C GLY A 542 28.18 -6.47 -15.95
N ALA A 543 27.24 -5.55 -16.20
CA ALA A 543 27.03 -4.37 -15.35
C ALA A 543 26.60 -4.73 -13.92
N LEU A 544 25.81 -5.80 -13.75
CA LEU A 544 25.46 -6.33 -12.43
C LEU A 544 26.67 -6.93 -11.71
N ARG A 545 27.48 -7.77 -12.38
CA ARG A 545 28.70 -8.36 -11.82
C ARG A 545 29.71 -7.30 -11.37
N ALA A 546 29.74 -6.15 -12.04
CA ALA A 546 30.60 -5.01 -11.71
C ALA A 546 30.01 -4.08 -10.64
N ALA A 547 28.74 -4.26 -10.23
CA ALA A 547 28.11 -3.42 -9.23
C ALA A 547 28.50 -3.90 -7.80
N PRO A 548 29.11 -3.04 -6.97
CA PRO A 548 29.47 -3.42 -5.60
C PRO A 548 28.20 -3.68 -4.77
N GLY A 549 28.14 -4.85 -4.12
CA GLY A 549 27.05 -5.21 -3.20
C GLY A 549 25.96 -6.13 -3.79
N LEU A 550 26.26 -6.96 -4.78
CA LEU A 550 25.34 -8.01 -5.23
C LEU A 550 24.93 -8.93 -4.06
N PRO A 551 23.63 -9.21 -3.84
CA PRO A 551 23.22 -10.19 -2.85
C PRO A 551 23.58 -11.60 -3.31
N ALA A 552 23.89 -12.50 -2.36
CA ALA A 552 24.40 -13.86 -2.62
C ALA A 552 23.58 -14.72 -3.61
N TRP A 553 22.29 -14.44 -3.78
CA TRP A 553 21.43 -15.14 -4.75
C TRP A 553 21.79 -14.82 -6.21
N ALA A 554 22.36 -13.64 -6.52
CA ALA A 554 22.76 -13.26 -7.88
C ALA A 554 24.00 -14.03 -8.35
N ASP A 555 24.95 -14.28 -7.44
CA ASP A 555 26.10 -15.16 -7.66
C ASP A 555 25.69 -16.64 -7.74
N ALA A 556 24.65 -17.05 -7.00
CA ALA A 556 24.08 -18.39 -7.10
C ALA A 556 23.39 -18.62 -8.47
N LEU A 557 22.68 -17.61 -8.98
CA LEU A 557 22.05 -17.64 -10.31
C LEU A 557 23.07 -17.77 -11.44
N ALA A 558 24.18 -17.02 -11.35
CA ALA A 558 25.24 -17.06 -12.36
C ALA A 558 25.98 -18.40 -12.45
N ARG A 559 25.95 -19.21 -11.37
CA ARG A 559 26.61 -20.53 -11.29
C ARG A 559 25.68 -21.71 -11.62
N SER A 560 24.37 -21.47 -11.72
CA SER A 560 23.35 -22.49 -11.92
C SER A 560 22.83 -22.48 -13.37
N THR A 561 23.58 -23.04 -14.31
CA THR A 561 23.11 -23.25 -15.69
C THR A 561 22.10 -24.39 -15.84
N SER A 562 21.88 -25.22 -14.81
CA SER A 562 21.03 -26.42 -14.88
C SER A 562 19.80 -26.44 -13.96
N THR A 563 19.52 -25.35 -13.23
CA THR A 563 18.48 -25.34 -12.17
C THR A 563 17.59 -24.10 -12.16
N GLY A 564 17.15 -23.63 -13.33
CA GLY A 564 16.17 -22.53 -13.45
C GLY A 564 14.88 -22.77 -12.62
N ALA A 565 14.46 -24.03 -12.46
CA ALA A 565 13.29 -24.38 -11.66
C ALA A 565 13.52 -24.29 -10.13
N ALA A 566 14.75 -24.50 -9.64
CA ALA A 566 15.06 -24.48 -8.21
C ALA A 566 15.22 -23.05 -7.68
N LEU A 567 15.76 -22.13 -8.49
CA LEU A 567 15.91 -20.72 -8.14
C LEU A 567 14.61 -19.93 -8.31
N VAL A 568 13.74 -20.29 -9.26
CA VAL A 568 12.33 -19.84 -9.21
C VAL A 568 11.65 -20.38 -7.97
N ALA A 569 11.94 -21.61 -7.53
CA ALA A 569 11.43 -22.15 -6.28
C ALA A 569 12.10 -21.56 -5.01
N GLU A 570 13.22 -20.83 -5.12
CA GLU A 570 13.92 -20.17 -4.00
C GLU A 570 13.59 -18.66 -3.95
N ALA A 571 13.42 -18.01 -5.10
CA ALA A 571 12.83 -16.67 -5.25
C ALA A 571 11.30 -16.69 -5.03
N ALA A 572 10.62 -17.78 -5.41
CA ALA A 572 9.31 -18.16 -4.90
C ALA A 572 9.39 -18.95 -3.58
N GLY A 573 10.59 -19.17 -3.05
CA GLY A 573 10.96 -19.98 -1.87
C GLY A 573 10.60 -19.39 -0.52
N HIS A 574 9.55 -18.59 -0.49
CA HIS A 574 8.58 -18.69 0.60
C HIS A 574 7.57 -19.87 0.39
N GLU A 575 7.69 -20.66 -0.68
CA GLU A 575 6.85 -21.84 -1.02
C GLU A 575 7.56 -23.21 -0.99
N THR A 576 8.82 -23.32 -0.56
CA THR A 576 9.52 -24.60 -0.30
C THR A 576 9.15 -25.24 1.05
N LEU A 577 7.85 -25.53 1.22
CA LEU A 577 7.36 -26.60 2.11
C LEU A 577 6.58 -27.65 1.31
N ARG A 578 6.77 -27.70 -0.01
CA ARG A 578 6.01 -28.57 -0.91
C ARG A 578 6.35 -30.06 -0.74
N GLY A 579 7.56 -30.39 -0.28
CA GLY A 579 7.97 -31.79 -0.05
C GLY A 579 7.52 -32.42 1.28
N HIS A 580 7.13 -31.63 2.28
CA HIS A 580 6.78 -32.18 3.61
C HIS A 580 5.27 -32.36 3.84
N TYR A 581 4.42 -31.72 3.03
CA TYR A 581 2.96 -31.72 3.19
C TYR A 581 2.20 -32.56 2.15
N GLU A 582 2.89 -33.22 1.21
CA GLU A 582 2.26 -34.27 0.39
C GLU A 582 2.27 -35.64 1.10
N ARG A 583 2.84 -35.73 2.31
CA ARG A 583 2.80 -36.93 3.18
C ARG A 583 2.15 -36.71 4.57
N VAL A 584 1.53 -35.56 4.82
CA VAL A 584 0.71 -35.26 6.03
C VAL A 584 -0.54 -34.51 5.63
#